data_AF-A0A954FZE8-F1
#
_entry.id   AF-A0A954FZE8-F1
#
_cell.length_a   1.000
_cell.length_b   1.000
_cell.length_c   1.000
_cell.angle_alpha   90.00
_cell.angle_beta   90.00
_cell.angle_gamma   90.00
#
_symmetry.space_group_name_H-M   'P 1'
#
loop_
_entity.id
_entity.type
_entity.pdbx_description
1 polymer ?
#
loop_
_entity_poly.entity_id
_entity_poly.type
_entity_poly.pdbx_seq_one_letter_code
_entity_poly.pdbx_strand_id
1 'polypeptide(L)'
;THARVFQGMCHLLKIRRRQPAFHPNATQFTLHLGNSVFAFWRQSIDRQQSIFAINNVTSQEQIVPLSEINLIGTDSWVDLISGELYTNLRGDLVLEPYQVIWLTNLLQQA
;
A
#
# COMPACT_ATOMS: atom_id res chain seq x y z
N THR A 1 9.18 -6.32 21.95
CA THR A 1 8.81 -7.63 22.55
C THR A 1 8.10 -8.48 21.51
N HIS A 2 8.11 -9.81 21.64
CA HIS A 2 7.41 -10.71 20.71
C HIS A 2 5.91 -10.39 20.57
N ALA A 3 5.26 -9.92 21.64
CA ALA A 3 3.85 -9.53 21.63
C ALA A 3 3.54 -8.42 20.62
N ARG A 4 4.40 -7.39 20.48
CA ARG A 4 4.22 -6.29 19.51
C ARG A 4 4.23 -6.81 18.07
N VAL A 5 5.17 -7.71 17.76
CA VAL A 5 5.28 -8.33 16.43
C VAL A 5 4.04 -9.18 16.13
N PHE A 6 3.64 -10.05 17.06
CA PHE A 6 2.46 -10.89 16.91
C PHE A 6 1.18 -10.07 16.67
N GLN A 7 0.97 -9.03 17.48
CA GLN A 7 -0.19 -8.13 17.33
C GLN A 7 -0.18 -7.40 15.97
N GLY A 8 0.98 -6.89 15.54
CA GLY A 8 1.13 -6.27 14.23
C GLY A 8 0.80 -7.22 13.08
N MET A 9 1.31 -8.45 13.12
CA MET A 9 0.98 -9.47 12.11
C MET A 9 -0.51 -9.81 12.10
N CYS A 10 -1.12 -10.02 13.27
CA CYS A 10 -2.56 -10.27 13.37
C CYS A 10 -3.39 -9.10 12.81
N HIS A 11 -2.96 -7.86 13.05
CA HIS A 11 -3.61 -6.67 12.51
C HIS A 11 -3.56 -6.64 10.97
N LEU A 12 -2.38 -6.84 10.37
CA LEU A 12 -2.23 -6.90 8.92
C LEU A 12 -3.06 -8.03 8.29
N LEU A 13 -3.12 -9.20 8.93
CA LEU A 13 -3.97 -10.31 8.47
C LEU A 13 -5.46 -9.97 8.50
N LYS A 14 -5.93 -9.25 9.54
CA LYS A 14 -7.33 -8.79 9.63
C LYS A 14 -7.66 -7.82 8.50
N ILE A 15 -6.78 -6.86 8.21
CA ILE A 15 -6.94 -5.94 7.08
C ILE A 15 -6.97 -6.72 5.76
N ARG A 16 -5.97 -7.57 5.53
CA ARG A 16 -5.81 -8.35 4.29
C ARG A 16 -7.04 -9.17 3.95
N ARG A 17 -7.67 -9.82 4.93
CA ARG A 17 -8.86 -10.67 4.74
C ARG A 17 -10.06 -9.93 4.16
N ARG A 18 -10.11 -8.60 4.30
CA ARG A 18 -11.23 -7.77 3.83
C ARG A 18 -11.03 -7.22 2.41
N GLN A 19 -9.85 -7.43 1.79
CA GLN A 19 -9.54 -6.82 0.50
C GLN A 19 -9.66 -7.82 -0.66
N PRO A 20 -10.62 -7.64 -1.58
CA PRO A 20 -10.71 -8.42 -2.82
C PRO A 20 -9.42 -8.48 -3.63
N ALA A 21 -8.64 -7.39 -3.68
CA ALA A 21 -7.37 -7.34 -4.41
C ALA A 21 -6.29 -8.30 -3.88
N PHE A 22 -6.44 -8.83 -2.65
CA PHE A 22 -5.54 -9.84 -2.09
C PHE A 22 -5.96 -11.29 -2.38
N HIS A 23 -7.00 -11.52 -3.18
CA HIS A 23 -7.36 -12.85 -3.66
C HIS A 23 -6.16 -13.49 -4.42
N PRO A 24 -5.87 -14.80 -4.26
CA PRO A 24 -4.71 -15.43 -4.89
C PRO A 24 -4.62 -15.24 -6.41
N ASN A 25 -5.76 -15.36 -7.10
CA ASN A 25 -5.86 -15.20 -8.56
C ASN A 25 -5.98 -13.74 -9.01
N ALA A 26 -5.94 -12.76 -8.10
CA ALA A 26 -5.99 -11.35 -8.46
C ALA A 26 -4.70 -10.95 -9.18
N THR A 27 -4.81 -10.06 -10.16
CA THR A 27 -3.69 -9.59 -10.97
C THR A 27 -2.64 -8.89 -10.10
N GLN A 28 -1.36 -9.09 -10.42
CA GLN A 28 -0.24 -8.43 -9.76
C GLN A 28 0.82 -7.99 -10.76
N PHE A 29 1.37 -6.79 -10.56
CA PHE A 29 2.53 -6.28 -11.28
C PHE A 29 3.53 -5.64 -10.31
N THR A 30 4.82 -5.87 -10.51
CA THR A 30 5.88 -5.22 -9.73
C THR A 30 6.07 -3.79 -10.22
N LEU A 31 6.26 -2.85 -9.29
CA LEU A 31 6.63 -1.48 -9.58
C LEU A 31 8.14 -1.30 -9.34
N HIS A 32 8.82 -0.65 -10.27
CA HIS A 32 10.25 -0.38 -10.17
C HIS A 32 10.48 1.01 -9.60
N LEU A 33 10.59 1.11 -8.27
CA LEU A 33 10.81 2.36 -7.52
C LEU A 33 12.25 2.44 -6.96
N GLY A 34 13.20 1.82 -7.67
CA GLY A 34 14.59 1.69 -7.25
C GLY A 34 14.85 0.46 -6.34
N ASN A 35 16.06 0.40 -5.78
CA ASN A 35 16.54 -0.77 -5.02
C ASN A 35 16.17 -0.73 -3.52
N SER A 36 15.79 0.44 -3.02
CA SER A 36 15.49 0.68 -1.60
C SER A 36 14.00 0.47 -1.27
N VAL A 37 13.14 0.47 -2.28
CA VAL A 37 11.69 0.36 -2.12
C VAL A 37 11.18 -0.80 -2.97
N PHE A 38 10.63 -1.81 -2.30
CA PHE A 38 9.94 -2.91 -2.97
C PHE A 38 8.45 -2.59 -3.05
N ALA A 39 7.94 -2.47 -4.27
CA ALA A 39 6.54 -2.16 -4.48
C ALA A 39 5.89 -3.04 -5.55
N PHE A 40 4.59 -3.28 -5.38
CA PHE A 40 3.78 -3.96 -6.37
C PHE A 40 2.34 -3.45 -6.33
N TRP A 41 1.71 -3.47 -7.48
CA TRP A 41 0.29 -3.18 -7.66
C TRP A 41 -0.48 -4.49 -7.75
N ARG A 42 -1.64 -4.56 -7.08
CA ARG A 42 -2.63 -5.62 -7.23
C ARG A 42 -3.99 -5.05 -7.62
N GLN A 43 -4.70 -5.78 -8.45
CA GLN A 43 -6.07 -5.44 -8.86
C GLN A 43 -7.00 -6.63 -8.62
N SER A 44 -8.14 -6.38 -7.98
CA SER A 44 -9.19 -7.38 -7.77
C SER A 44 -9.70 -7.95 -9.09
N ILE A 45 -10.26 -9.16 -9.02
CA ILE A 45 -10.72 -9.89 -10.21
C ILE A 45 -11.81 -9.11 -10.97
N ASP A 46 -12.68 -8.42 -10.24
CA ASP A 46 -13.73 -7.53 -10.77
C ASP A 46 -13.24 -6.14 -11.18
N ARG A 47 -11.92 -5.88 -11.02
CA ARG A 47 -11.22 -4.62 -11.33
C ARG A 47 -11.71 -3.39 -10.57
N GLN A 48 -12.49 -3.57 -9.50
CA GLN A 48 -13.02 -2.47 -8.70
C GLN A 48 -12.00 -1.93 -7.68
N GLN A 49 -11.19 -2.83 -7.11
CA GLN A 49 -10.18 -2.47 -6.12
C GLN A 49 -8.78 -2.58 -6.69
N SER A 50 -8.03 -1.50 -6.57
CA SER A 50 -6.58 -1.47 -6.71
C SER A 50 -5.91 -1.31 -5.35
N ILE A 51 -4.79 -2.01 -5.15
CA ILE A 51 -3.90 -1.84 -4.00
C ILE A 51 -2.48 -1.66 -4.49
N PHE A 52 -1.82 -0.58 -4.07
CA PHE A 52 -0.39 -0.39 -4.21
C PHE A 52 0.27 -0.71 -2.85
N ALA A 53 1.01 -1.81 -2.81
CA ALA A 53 1.78 -2.19 -1.62
C ALA A 53 3.22 -1.69 -1.79
N ILE A 54 3.64 -0.75 -0.95
CA ILE A 54 4.91 -0.03 -1.04
C ILE A 54 5.67 -0.28 0.26
N ASN A 55 6.88 -0.81 0.16
CA ASN A 55 7.66 -1.26 1.30
C ASN A 55 9.07 -0.67 1.22
N ASN A 56 9.44 0.15 2.20
CA ASN A 56 10.83 0.52 2.41
C ASN A 56 11.57 -0.70 2.97
N VAL A 57 12.58 -1.21 2.27
CA VAL A 57 13.36 -2.37 2.72
C VAL A 57 14.67 -1.98 3.41
N THR A 58 14.84 -0.69 3.70
CA THR A 58 16.06 -0.13 4.28
C THR A 58 15.82 0.46 5.67
N SER A 59 16.91 0.68 6.40
CA SER A 59 16.90 1.39 7.69
C SER A 59 16.94 2.91 7.57
N GLN A 60 16.81 3.45 6.34
CA GLN A 60 16.88 4.88 6.06
C GLN A 60 15.52 5.35 5.54
N GLU A 61 15.20 6.62 5.78
CA GLU A 61 14.04 7.25 5.16
C GLU A 61 14.18 7.22 3.63
N GLN A 62 13.09 6.91 2.92
CA GLN A 62 13.04 6.92 1.45
C GLN A 62 11.93 7.85 0.99
N ILE A 63 12.21 8.62 -0.06
CA ILE A 63 11.24 9.54 -0.67
C ILE A 63 10.90 8.97 -2.05
N VAL A 64 9.62 8.74 -2.29
CA VAL A 64 9.10 8.24 -3.57
C VAL A 64 8.12 9.27 -4.12
N PRO A 65 8.38 9.87 -5.29
CA PRO A 65 7.41 10.75 -5.93
C PRO A 65 6.12 9.99 -6.21
N LEU A 66 4.97 10.51 -5.78
CA LEU A 66 3.68 9.84 -6.03
C LEU A 66 3.37 9.75 -7.52
N SER A 67 4.00 10.57 -8.36
CA SER A 67 3.89 10.47 -9.82
C SER A 67 4.52 9.22 -10.42
N GLU A 68 5.48 8.59 -9.75
CA GLU A 68 6.07 7.30 -10.19
C GLU A 68 5.15 6.12 -9.86
N ILE A 69 4.26 6.32 -8.88
CA ILE A 69 3.20 5.40 -8.53
C ILE A 69 2.03 5.79 -9.44
N ASN A 70 1.70 4.98 -10.44
CA ASN A 70 0.63 5.28 -11.43
C ASN A 70 -0.78 5.24 -10.80
N LEU A 71 -1.01 6.08 -9.79
CA LEU A 71 -2.27 6.26 -9.09
C LEU A 71 -3.25 6.95 -10.03
N ILE A 72 -4.48 6.45 -10.04
CA ILE A 72 -5.54 7.02 -10.84
C ILE A 72 -5.96 8.35 -10.19
N GLY A 73 -5.73 9.46 -10.91
CA GLY A 73 -5.92 10.82 -10.40
C GLY A 73 -7.35 11.22 -10.03
N THR A 74 -8.35 10.47 -10.50
CA THR A 74 -9.76 10.69 -10.17
C THR A 74 -10.19 10.02 -8.87
N ASP A 75 -9.38 9.12 -8.33
CA ASP A 75 -9.70 8.34 -7.15
C ASP A 75 -9.11 8.98 -5.89
N SER A 76 -9.78 8.78 -4.76
CA SER A 76 -9.21 9.05 -3.43
C SER A 76 -8.49 7.82 -2.94
N TRP A 77 -7.23 7.99 -2.51
CA TRP A 77 -6.39 6.89 -2.03
C TRP A 77 -6.31 6.93 -0.51
N VAL A 78 -6.40 5.77 0.13
CA VAL A 78 -6.25 5.61 1.58
C VAL A 78 -5.23 4.54 1.88
N ASP A 79 -4.36 4.78 2.86
CA ASP A 79 -3.52 3.72 3.42
C ASP A 79 -4.36 2.81 4.32
N LEU A 80 -4.46 1.54 3.95
CA LEU A 80 -5.20 0.53 4.71
C LEU A 80 -4.61 0.26 6.10
N ILE A 81 -3.34 0.60 6.35
CA ILE A 81 -2.65 0.31 7.61
C ILE A 81 -2.83 1.47 8.61
N SER A 82 -2.51 2.70 8.21
CA SER A 82 -2.65 3.89 9.06
C SER A 82 -4.03 4.54 9.02
N GLY A 83 -4.79 4.35 7.93
CA GLY A 83 -6.03 5.08 7.65
C GLY A 83 -5.83 6.47 7.05
N GLU A 84 -4.59 6.87 6.76
CA GLU A 84 -4.26 8.17 6.18
C GLU A 84 -4.80 8.32 4.74
N LEU A 85 -5.37 9.49 4.45
CA LEU A 85 -5.88 9.83 3.12
C LEU A 85 -4.85 10.59 2.30
N TYR A 86 -4.67 10.14 1.05
CA TYR A 86 -3.77 10.71 0.07
C TYR A 86 -4.57 11.40 -1.02
N THR A 87 -4.78 12.71 -0.89
CA THR A 87 -5.55 13.53 -1.85
C THR A 87 -4.65 14.27 -2.85
N ASN A 88 -3.40 14.56 -2.48
CA ASN A 88 -2.45 15.24 -3.37
C ASN A 88 -1.51 14.23 -4.03
N LEU A 89 -1.90 13.73 -5.21
CA LEU A 89 -1.11 12.73 -5.95
C LEU A 89 0.10 13.30 -6.70
N ARG A 90 0.39 14.61 -6.54
CA ARG A 90 1.59 15.27 -7.11
C ARG A 90 2.70 15.47 -6.09
N GLY A 91 2.48 15.10 -4.83
CA GLY A 91 3.47 15.19 -3.77
C GLY A 91 4.43 14.01 -3.74
N ASP A 92 5.24 13.98 -2.68
CA ASP A 92 6.13 12.88 -2.38
C ASP A 92 5.54 12.00 -1.27
N LEU A 93 5.73 10.70 -1.40
CA LEU A 93 5.50 9.73 -0.34
C LEU A 93 6.80 9.56 0.45
N VAL A 94 6.80 10.01 1.71
CA VAL A 94 7.92 9.83 2.63
C VAL A 94 7.71 8.54 3.42
N LEU A 95 8.63 7.60 3.27
CA LEU A 95 8.61 6.29 3.93
C LEU A 95 9.66 6.27 5.04
N GLU A 96 9.21 6.11 6.29
CA GLU A 96 10.07 5.83 7.43
C GLU A 96 10.87 4.52 7.22
N PRO A 97 12.00 4.33 7.94
CA PRO A 97 12.73 3.07 7.95
C PRO A 97 11.81 1.85 8.16
N TYR A 98 11.86 0.90 7.21
CA TYR A 98 11.04 -0.31 7.21
C TYR A 98 9.51 -0.10 7.17
N GLN A 99 9.04 1.10 6.84
CA GLN A 99 7.61 1.36 6.71
C GLN A 99 6.98 0.60 5.54
N VAL A 100 5.75 0.17 5.77
CA VAL A 100 4.89 -0.46 4.77
C VAL A 100 3.61 0.34 4.67
N ILE A 101 3.22 0.66 3.44
CA ILE A 101 1.99 1.39 3.11
C ILE A 101 1.20 0.58 2.09
N TRP A 102 -0.11 0.45 2.30
CA TRP A 102 -1.03 -0.22 1.37
C TRP A 102 -2.09 0.76 0.89
N LEU A 103 -1.81 1.49 -0.19
CA LEU A 103 -2.75 2.46 -0.76
C LEU A 103 -3.85 1.74 -1.52
N THR A 104 -5.11 2.02 -1.20
CA THR A 104 -6.27 1.52 -1.96
C THR A 104 -7.20 2.64 -2.41
N ASN A 105 -7.87 2.43 -3.54
CA ASN A 105 -8.96 3.30 -4.00
C ASN A 105 -10.33 2.90 -3.42
N LEU A 106 -10.41 1.80 -2.66
CA LEU A 106 -11.64 1.37 -2.00
C LEU A 106 -11.70 1.94 -0.59
N LEU A 107 -12.45 3.03 -0.41
CA LEU A 107 -12.75 3.58 0.91
C LEU A 107 -13.63 2.59 1.67
N GLN A 108 -13.13 2.03 2.78
CA GLN A 108 -13.96 1.22 3.67
C GLN A 108 -14.96 2.15 4.36
N GLN A 109 -16.26 1.90 4.15
CA GLN A 109 -17.30 2.52 4.98
C GLN A 109 -17.18 1.96 6.40
N ALA A 110 -17.27 2.86 7.39
CA ALA A 110 -17.22 2.54 8.81
C ALA A 110 -18.31 1.56 9.25
#